data_AF-A0A1Q5DH59-F1
#
_entry.id   AF-A0A1Q5DH59-F1
#
_cell.length_a   1.000
_cell.length_b   1.000
_cell.length_c   1.000
_cell.angle_alpha   90.00
_cell.angle_beta   90.00
_cell.angle_gamma   90.00
#
_symmetry.space_group_name_H-M   'P 1'
#
loop_
_entity.id
_entity.type
_entity.pdbx_description
1 polymer ?
#
loop_
_entity_poly.entity_id
_entity_poly.type
_entity_poly.pdbx_seq_one_letter_code
_entity_poly.pdbx_strand_id
1 'polypeptide(L)'
;MDNLPRLAAAPSESLVTIHGVITTASHNTHPRTLTISDESGSVTAYVSADAIGGLVVNNGQAHLVGTRVTVVGLRLDATGVRASNIALDTAPLTGDALDALLATASTGAALSTASLLALPAAPARRR
;
A
#
# COMPACT_ATOMS: atom_id res chain seq x y z
N MET A 1 -9.07 -9.05 -3.16
CA MET A 1 -9.53 -8.23 -4.31
C MET A 1 -8.38 -8.21 -5.29
N ASP A 2 -8.60 -8.61 -6.54
CA ASP A 2 -7.50 -8.80 -7.52
C ASP A 2 -7.22 -7.51 -8.30
N ASN A 3 -6.18 -6.76 -7.93
CA ASN A 3 -5.81 -5.50 -8.59
C ASN A 3 -5.11 -5.72 -9.93
N LEU A 4 -4.24 -6.72 -10.05
CA LEU A 4 -3.39 -6.90 -11.22
C LEU A 4 -4.18 -7.26 -12.49
N PRO A 5 -5.16 -8.18 -12.44
CA PRO A 5 -6.03 -8.47 -13.59
C PRO A 5 -6.90 -7.27 -13.97
N ARG A 6 -7.37 -6.51 -12.97
CA ARG A 6 -8.19 -5.31 -13.18
C ARG A 6 -7.40 -4.17 -13.81
N LEU A 7 -6.15 -3.99 -13.38
CA LEU A 7 -5.26 -2.98 -13.95
C LEU A 7 -4.88 -3.34 -15.39
N ALA A 8 -4.58 -4.60 -15.66
CA ALA A 8 -4.27 -5.08 -17.00
C ALA A 8 -5.47 -4.94 -17.97
N ALA A 9 -6.70 -5.14 -17.48
CA ALA A 9 -7.93 -5.04 -18.27
C ALA A 9 -8.46 -3.61 -18.44
N ALA A 10 -8.05 -2.67 -17.59
CA ALA A 10 -8.51 -1.28 -17.66
C ALA A 10 -7.92 -0.58 -18.90
N PRO A 11 -8.61 0.35 -19.58
CA PRO A 11 -8.01 1.10 -20.70
C PRO A 11 -6.78 1.91 -20.27
N SER A 12 -5.87 2.22 -21.19
CA SER A 12 -4.76 3.14 -20.93
C SER A 12 -5.29 4.50 -20.47
N GLU A 13 -4.60 5.12 -19.51
CA GLU A 13 -4.98 6.42 -18.91
C GLU A 13 -6.36 6.43 -18.22
N SER A 14 -6.95 5.27 -17.95
CA SER A 14 -8.19 5.19 -17.18
C SER A 14 -7.93 5.37 -15.68
N LEU A 15 -8.95 5.88 -15.00
CA LEU A 15 -8.93 6.05 -13.56
C LEU A 15 -9.16 4.69 -12.89
N VAL A 16 -8.20 4.26 -12.08
CA VAL A 16 -8.16 2.95 -11.43
C VAL A 16 -8.03 3.11 -9.92
N THR A 17 -8.53 2.11 -9.19
CA THR A 17 -8.40 2.02 -7.75
C THR A 17 -7.67 0.74 -7.40
N ILE A 18 -6.61 0.86 -6.61
CA ILE A 18 -5.75 -0.23 -6.14
C ILE A 18 -5.90 -0.35 -4.63
N HIS A 19 -6.11 -1.56 -4.13
CA HIS A 19 -6.16 -1.85 -2.70
C HIS A 19 -5.15 -2.94 -2.34
N GLY A 20 -4.15 -2.64 -1.52
CA GLY A 20 -3.19 -3.66 -1.13
C GLY A 20 -2.33 -3.24 0.04
N VAL A 21 -1.24 -3.95 0.23
CA VAL A 21 -0.24 -3.65 1.25
C VAL A 21 1.01 -3.12 0.56
N ILE A 22 1.58 -2.05 1.10
CA ILE A 22 2.86 -1.51 0.63
C ILE A 22 3.96 -2.50 1.04
N THR A 23 4.60 -3.13 0.08
CA THR A 23 5.71 -4.07 0.33
C THR A 23 7.07 -3.39 0.21
N THR A 24 7.18 -2.40 -0.68
CA THR A 24 8.37 -1.56 -0.79
C THR A 24 7.98 -0.10 -0.98
N ALA A 25 8.84 0.79 -0.51
CA ALA A 25 8.72 2.22 -0.74
C ALA A 25 10.11 2.76 -1.05
N SER A 26 10.26 3.46 -2.17
CA SER A 26 11.53 4.15 -2.47
C SER A 26 11.78 5.22 -1.41
N HIS A 27 13.03 5.40 -0.99
CA HIS A 27 13.42 6.45 -0.08
C HIS A 27 14.00 7.63 -0.87
N ASN A 28 13.73 8.86 -0.41
CA ASN A 28 14.35 10.09 -0.92
C ASN A 28 14.24 10.33 -2.44
N THR A 29 13.18 9.83 -3.08
CA THR A 29 12.89 10.05 -4.51
C THR A 29 11.54 10.75 -4.63
N HIS A 30 11.48 11.76 -5.48
CA HIS A 30 10.26 12.51 -5.79
C HIS A 30 10.05 12.45 -7.31
N PRO A 31 8.95 11.84 -7.79
CA PRO A 31 7.87 11.20 -7.03
C PRO A 31 8.33 9.94 -6.28
N ARG A 32 7.72 9.66 -5.13
CA ARG A 32 7.99 8.46 -4.33
C ARG A 32 7.31 7.26 -4.97
N THR A 33 8.03 6.17 -5.11
CA THR A 33 7.54 4.93 -5.73
C THR A 33 7.14 3.95 -4.64
N LEU A 34 5.90 3.49 -4.65
CA LEU A 34 5.39 2.47 -3.73
C LEU A 34 5.08 1.20 -4.52
N THR A 35 5.55 0.05 -4.05
CA THR A 35 5.05 -1.24 -4.54
C THR A 35 3.93 -1.70 -3.63
N ILE A 36 2.74 -1.80 -4.20
CA ILE A 36 1.52 -2.23 -3.53
C ILE A 36 1.24 -3.65 -4.01
N SER A 37 1.16 -4.60 -3.10
CA SER A 37 0.92 -6.00 -3.42
C SER A 37 -0.38 -6.48 -2.80
N ASP A 38 -1.05 -7.38 -3.52
CA ASP A 38 -2.22 -8.12 -3.08
C ASP A 38 -2.08 -9.61 -3.41
N GLU A 39 -3.18 -10.36 -3.37
CA GLU A 39 -3.23 -11.80 -3.69
C GLU A 39 -3.02 -12.10 -5.18
N SER A 40 -3.21 -11.09 -6.05
CA SER A 40 -3.11 -11.20 -7.50
C SER A 40 -1.75 -10.77 -8.06
N GLY A 41 -0.97 -10.02 -7.29
CA GLY A 41 0.42 -9.66 -7.57
C GLY A 41 0.79 -8.26 -7.08
N SER A 42 1.79 -7.66 -7.71
CA SER A 42 2.36 -6.37 -7.30
C SER A 42 2.14 -5.30 -8.36
N VAL A 43 1.80 -4.11 -7.89
CA VAL A 43 1.55 -2.90 -8.69
C VAL A 43 2.41 -1.76 -8.15
N THR A 44 2.96 -0.96 -9.04
CA THR A 44 3.77 0.21 -8.74
C THR A 44 2.92 1.47 -8.78
N ALA A 45 2.83 2.16 -7.65
CA ALA A 45 2.19 3.47 -7.55
C ALA A 45 3.24 4.58 -7.45
N TYR A 46 3.16 5.55 -8.35
CA TYR A 46 3.98 6.76 -8.35
C TYR A 46 3.23 7.88 -7.63
N VAL A 47 3.75 8.31 -6.49
CA VAL A 47 3.09 9.28 -5.60
C VAL A 47 3.86 10.59 -5.61
N SER A 48 3.32 11.60 -6.31
CA SER A 48 3.81 12.98 -6.20
C SER A 48 3.43 13.59 -4.85
N ALA A 49 4.17 14.62 -4.42
CA ALA A 49 3.79 15.45 -3.28
C ALA A 49 2.42 16.13 -3.49
N ASP A 50 2.05 16.38 -4.75
CA ASP A 50 0.78 17.01 -5.13
C ASP A 50 -0.44 16.09 -5.04
N ALA A 51 -0.24 14.79 -4.87
CA ALA A 51 -1.34 13.85 -4.69
C ALA A 51 -2.01 14.09 -3.32
N ILE A 52 -3.33 13.88 -3.22
CA ILE A 52 -4.03 13.96 -1.93
C ILE A 52 -3.52 12.82 -1.04
N GLY A 53 -2.96 13.15 0.13
CA GLY A 53 -2.25 12.19 0.99
C GLY A 53 -0.79 11.93 0.57
N GLY A 54 -0.37 12.49 -0.56
CA GLY A 54 0.99 12.40 -1.10
C GLY A 54 2.02 13.04 -0.18
N LEU A 55 1.68 14.13 0.52
CA LEU A 55 2.55 14.72 1.55
C LEU A 55 2.88 13.72 2.66
N VAL A 56 1.91 12.96 3.17
CA VAL A 56 2.14 11.97 4.24
C VAL A 56 3.06 10.85 3.75
N VAL A 57 2.87 10.42 2.50
CA VAL A 57 3.69 9.40 1.86
C VAL A 57 5.09 9.91 1.54
N ASN A 58 5.25 11.14 1.10
CA ASN A 58 6.56 11.71 0.75
C ASN A 58 7.32 12.22 1.98
N ASN A 59 6.65 12.46 3.11
CA ASN A 59 7.31 12.81 4.36
C ASN A 59 8.08 11.58 4.88
N GLY A 60 9.41 11.62 4.79
CA GLY A 60 10.31 10.47 4.99
C GLY A 60 10.31 9.82 6.38
N GLN A 61 9.45 10.29 7.29
CA GLN A 61 9.25 9.78 8.64
C GLN A 61 8.25 8.60 8.70
N ALA A 62 7.39 8.42 7.68
CA ALA A 62 6.37 7.38 7.71
C ALA A 62 6.94 5.98 7.39
N HIS A 63 6.77 5.04 8.32
CA HIS A 63 6.92 3.60 8.04
C HIS A 63 5.76 3.16 7.15
N LEU A 64 6.00 3.09 5.85
CA LEU A 64 4.98 2.74 4.86
C LEU A 64 4.89 1.23 4.62
N VAL A 65 6.00 0.50 4.71
CA VAL A 65 6.03 -0.95 4.45
C VAL A 65 5.17 -1.69 5.48
N GLY A 66 4.34 -2.62 5.00
CA GLY A 66 3.35 -3.34 5.80
C GLY A 66 2.03 -2.58 6.00
N THR A 67 1.94 -1.32 5.57
CA THR A 67 0.72 -0.52 5.69
C THR A 67 -0.25 -0.86 4.57
N ARG A 68 -1.53 -1.02 4.93
CA ARG A 68 -2.61 -1.14 3.95
C ARG A 68 -2.90 0.21 3.32
N VAL A 69 -3.11 0.20 2.02
CA VAL A 69 -3.30 1.41 1.25
C VAL A 69 -4.38 1.23 0.21
N THR A 70 -5.14 2.30 0.00
CA THR A 70 -5.98 2.49 -1.16
C THR A 70 -5.39 3.62 -2.00
N VAL A 71 -5.10 3.33 -3.27
CA VAL A 71 -4.63 4.31 -4.23
C VAL A 71 -5.66 4.49 -5.32
N VAL A 72 -6.05 5.74 -5.57
CA VAL A 72 -6.86 6.13 -6.71
C VAL A 72 -5.96 6.95 -7.64
N GLY A 73 -5.88 6.57 -8.91
CA GLY A 73 -4.95 7.19 -9.83
C GLY A 73 -5.21 6.84 -11.28
N LEU A 74 -4.35 7.33 -12.16
CA LEU A 74 -4.41 7.06 -13.59
C LEU A 74 -3.48 5.89 -13.93
N ARG A 75 -4.01 4.92 -14.68
CA ARG A 75 -3.20 3.81 -15.22
C ARG A 75 -2.15 4.36 -16.19
N LEU A 76 -0.88 4.03 -15.93
CA LEU A 76 0.22 4.30 -16.87
C LEU A 76 0.48 3.10 -17.77
N ASP A 77 0.49 1.89 -17.18
CA ASP A 77 0.72 0.63 -17.90
C ASP A 77 0.06 -0.56 -17.15
N ALA A 78 0.42 -1.80 -17.49
CA ALA A 78 -0.16 -3.00 -16.88
C ALA A 78 0.15 -3.18 -15.38
N THR A 79 1.19 -2.53 -14.87
CA THR A 79 1.64 -2.63 -13.47
C THR A 79 1.89 -1.27 -12.83
N GLY A 80 1.74 -0.17 -13.55
CA GLY A 80 2.07 1.19 -13.11
C GLY A 80 0.84 2.10 -13.03
N VAL A 81 0.74 2.85 -11.93
CA VAL A 81 -0.31 3.85 -11.71
C VAL A 81 0.27 5.14 -11.17
N ARG A 82 -0.14 6.28 -11.74
CA ARG A 82 0.13 7.61 -11.19
C ARG A 82 -0.94 7.93 -10.16
N ALA A 83 -0.55 7.96 -8.88
CA ALA A 83 -1.48 8.23 -7.79
C ALA A 83 -1.98 9.67 -7.84
N SER A 84 -3.30 9.84 -7.75
CA SER A 84 -3.97 11.13 -7.55
C SER A 84 -4.39 11.29 -6.08
N ASN A 85 -4.95 10.21 -5.50
CA ASN A 85 -5.27 10.13 -4.08
C ASN A 85 -4.64 8.87 -3.48
N ILE A 86 -4.12 9.00 -2.27
CA ILE A 86 -3.62 7.89 -1.47
C ILE A 86 -4.20 7.96 -0.07
N ALA A 87 -4.85 6.88 0.34
CA ALA A 87 -5.37 6.71 1.68
C ALA A 87 -4.61 5.56 2.34
N LEU A 88 -3.82 5.89 3.36
CA LEU A 88 -3.20 4.91 4.23
C LEU A 88 -4.24 4.48 5.27
N ASP A 89 -4.50 3.19 5.37
CA ASP A 89 -5.29 2.63 6.46
C ASP A 89 -4.39 2.56 7.70
N THR A 90 -4.33 3.69 8.41
CA THR A 90 -3.53 3.86 9.62
C THR A 90 -4.24 3.35 10.86
N ALA A 91 -5.30 2.56 10.71
CA ALA A 91 -5.91 1.88 11.83
C ALA A 91 -4.82 1.06 12.54
N PRO A 92 -4.56 1.31 13.85
CA PRO A 92 -3.52 0.60 14.57
C PRO A 92 -3.81 -0.90 14.48
N LEU A 93 -2.79 -1.73 14.33
CA LEU A 93 -3.00 -3.17 14.38
C LEU A 93 -3.51 -3.58 15.77
N THR A 94 -4.32 -4.63 15.84
CA THR A 94 -4.64 -5.23 17.15
C THR A 94 -3.35 -5.66 17.86
N GLY A 95 -3.35 -5.66 19.21
CA GLY A 95 -2.17 -6.09 19.99
C GLY A 95 -1.68 -7.47 19.57
N ASP A 96 -2.60 -8.42 19.40
CA ASP A 96 -2.28 -9.79 18.98
C ASP A 96 -1.64 -9.86 17.58
N ALA A 97 -2.11 -9.02 16.64
CA ALA A 97 -1.55 -8.94 15.30
C ALA A 97 -0.15 -8.30 15.31
N LEU A 98 0.08 -7.32 16.19
CA LEU A 98 1.38 -6.69 16.38
C LEU A 98 2.38 -7.67 17.02
N ASP A 99 1.97 -8.43 18.02
CA ASP A 99 2.81 -9.43 18.68
C ASP A 99 3.16 -10.58 17.72
N ALA A 100 2.21 -11.01 16.87
CA ALA A 100 2.48 -11.99 15.81
C ALA A 100 3.47 -11.46 14.76
N LEU A 101 3.38 -10.19 14.38
CA LEU A 101 4.34 -9.53 13.51
C LEU A 101 5.73 -9.46 14.14
N LEU A 102 5.81 -9.05 15.41
CA LEU A 102 7.06 -8.93 16.16
C LEU A 102 7.73 -10.29 16.33
N ALA A 103 6.97 -11.33 16.67
CA ALA A 103 7.47 -12.70 16.76
C ALA A 103 7.99 -13.17 15.39
N THR A 104 7.25 -12.95 14.32
CA THR A 104 7.68 -13.36 12.96
C THR A 104 8.91 -12.58 12.48
N ALA A 105 8.95 -11.27 12.73
CA ALA A 105 10.11 -10.43 12.43
C ALA A 105 11.36 -10.86 13.23
N SER A 106 11.18 -11.25 14.51
CA SER A 106 12.27 -11.74 15.36
C SER A 106 12.87 -13.06 14.87
N THR A 107 12.10 -13.84 14.10
CA THR A 107 12.57 -15.07 13.44
C THR A 107 13.22 -14.83 12.07
N GLY A 108 13.33 -13.56 11.62
CA GLY A 108 13.90 -13.21 10.33
C GLY A 108 13.06 -13.67 9.13
N ALA A 109 11.81 -14.07 9.36
CA ALA A 109 10.93 -14.56 8.32
C ALA A 109 10.29 -13.39 7.56
N ALA A 110 10.43 -13.39 6.24
CA ALA A 110 9.66 -12.49 5.38
C ALA A 110 8.17 -12.88 5.48
N LEU A 111 7.35 -11.95 5.92
CA LEU A 111 5.90 -12.15 5.96
C LEU A 111 5.36 -12.11 4.54
N SER A 112 4.54 -13.11 4.20
CA SER A 112 3.83 -13.12 2.93
C SER A 112 2.85 -11.94 2.87
N THR A 113 2.62 -11.41 1.67
CA THR A 113 1.62 -10.36 1.42
C THR A 113 0.25 -10.78 1.96
N ALA A 114 -0.14 -12.05 1.79
CA ALA A 114 -1.39 -12.60 2.33
C ALA A 114 -1.47 -12.48 3.86
N SER A 115 -0.37 -12.76 4.57
CA SER A 115 -0.31 -12.61 6.03
C SER A 115 -0.51 -11.15 6.45
N LEU A 116 0.08 -10.20 5.72
CA LEU A 116 -0.10 -8.77 5.98
C LEU A 116 -1.54 -8.29 5.67
N LEU A 117 -2.16 -8.84 4.62
CA LEU A 117 -3.57 -8.58 4.27
C LEU A 117 -4.57 -9.24 5.23
N ALA A 118 -4.16 -10.26 5.98
CA ALA A 118 -5.02 -10.93 6.95
C ALA A 118 -5.04 -10.24 8.33
N LEU A 119 -4.07 -9.37 8.63
CA LEU A 119 -3.99 -8.74 9.95
C LEU A 119 -5.23 -7.90 10.29
N PRO A 120 -5.90 -8.11 11.41
CA PRO A 120 -7.03 -7.29 11.79
C PRO A 120 -6.55 -5.88 12.17
N ALA A 121 -7.10 -4.87 11.48
CA ALA A 121 -7.06 -3.48 11.92
C ALA A 121 -7.81 -3.39 13.25
N ALA A 122 -7.21 -2.78 14.26
CA ALA A 122 -7.90 -2.52 15.52
C ALA A 122 -9.12 -1.64 15.23
N PRO A 123 -10.26 -1.92 15.88
CA PRO A 123 -11.42 -1.07 15.75
C PRO A 123 -11.04 0.34 16.15
N ALA A 124 -11.29 1.31 15.26
CA ALA A 124 -11.10 2.72 15.56
C ALA A 124 -11.85 3.02 16.86
N ARG A 125 -11.12 3.36 17.94
CA ARG A 125 -11.72 3.79 19.20
C ARG A 125 -12.56 5.03 18.87
N ARG A 126 -13.88 4.86 18.73
CA ARG A 126 -14.83 5.98 18.72
C ARG A 126 -14.67 6.67 20.07
N ARG A 127 -14.06 7.86 20.06
CA ARG A 127 -14.10 8.81 21.16
C ARG A 127 -15.33 9.68 20.98
#